data_AF-A0A0P0CUF4-F1
#
_entry.id   AF-A0A0P0CUF4-F1
#
_cell.length_a   1.000
_cell.length_b   1.000
_cell.length_c   1.000
_cell.angle_alpha   90.00
_cell.angle_beta   90.00
_cell.angle_gamma   90.00
#
_symmetry.space_group_name_H-M   'P 1'
#
loop_
_entity.id
_entity.type
_entity.pdbx_description
1 polymer ?
#
loop_
_entity_poly.entity_id
_entity_poly.type
_entity_poly.pdbx_seq_one_letter_code
_entity_poly.pdbx_strand_id
1 'polypeptide(L)'
;MIVLTPIFQYFKGVENFEFDALYMKILIGIVFVFNIPAICILINYYIQNKDITLEIDTQTDFIKINKKGKTKNYKISDIETSIYNIGIYYKNAIDNNSRWSTIHSDFGYWDLKFVNGDRYYLSNLLVDFLHEKAFVKKTKYRFRLFPYIDKLNKKAGIEFKKIQIQEKTRVEKFVEQYQSKNERQLREILDNKKSYQKEAVEAAELVLKNKNVG
;
A
#
# COMPACT_ATOMS: atom_id res chain seq x y z
N MET A 1 4.99 -36.67 -9.40
CA MET A 1 5.66 -37.83 -10.01
C MET A 1 6.28 -37.52 -11.37
N ILE A 2 5.63 -36.69 -12.22
CA ILE A 2 6.05 -36.32 -13.59
C ILE A 2 7.45 -35.68 -13.69
N VAL A 3 7.88 -34.88 -12.70
CA VAL A 3 9.20 -34.21 -12.72
C VAL A 3 10.35 -35.17 -12.39
N LEU A 4 10.08 -36.22 -11.61
CA LEU A 4 11.09 -37.19 -11.17
C LEU A 4 11.23 -38.37 -12.15
N THR A 5 10.24 -38.58 -13.01
CA THR A 5 10.24 -39.67 -14.01
C THR A 5 11.42 -39.61 -14.97
N PRO A 6 11.81 -38.45 -15.55
CA PRO A 6 12.96 -38.34 -16.43
C PRO A 6 14.28 -38.59 -15.68
N ILE A 7 14.39 -38.05 -14.46
CA ILE A 7 15.56 -38.26 -13.59
C ILE A 7 15.71 -39.75 -13.26
N PHE A 8 14.62 -40.41 -12.88
CA PHE A 8 14.60 -41.83 -12.58
C PHE A 8 14.93 -42.71 -13.80
N GLN A 9 14.42 -42.37 -14.99
CA GLN A 9 14.70 -43.14 -16.21
C GLN A 9 16.11 -42.88 -16.75
N TYR A 10 16.68 -41.68 -16.57
CA TYR A 10 18.09 -41.40 -16.82
C TYR A 10 18.99 -42.29 -15.95
N PHE A 11 18.68 -42.43 -14.64
CA PHE A 11 19.39 -43.37 -13.76
C PHE A 11 19.21 -44.85 -14.13
N LYS A 12 18.25 -45.19 -15.01
CA LYS A 12 18.07 -46.53 -15.58
C LYS A 12 18.77 -46.73 -16.93
N GLY A 13 19.54 -45.76 -17.42
CA GLY A 13 20.30 -45.86 -18.68
C GLY A 13 19.45 -45.66 -19.94
N VAL A 14 18.31 -44.99 -19.83
CA VAL A 14 17.53 -44.57 -21.01
C VAL A 14 18.16 -43.30 -21.59
N GLU A 15 18.82 -43.42 -22.74
CA GLU A 15 19.58 -42.31 -23.36
C GLU A 15 18.71 -41.38 -24.23
N ASN A 16 17.59 -41.88 -24.77
CA ASN A 16 16.70 -41.11 -25.65
C ASN A 16 15.41 -40.73 -24.92
N PHE A 17 15.42 -39.58 -24.25
CA PHE A 17 14.22 -38.97 -23.66
C PHE A 17 13.62 -37.95 -24.62
N GLU A 18 12.63 -38.35 -25.40
CA GLU A 18 11.78 -37.38 -26.09
C GLU A 18 10.70 -36.91 -25.11
N PHE A 19 10.85 -35.68 -24.62
CA PHE A 19 9.75 -35.05 -23.89
C PHE A 19 8.63 -34.73 -24.86
N ASP A 20 7.51 -35.44 -24.73
CA ASP A 20 6.27 -35.08 -25.41
C ASP A 20 5.99 -33.58 -25.15
N ALA A 21 5.66 -32.85 -26.21
CA ALA A 21 5.23 -31.46 -26.12
C ALA A 21 4.09 -31.28 -25.10
N LEU A 22 3.25 -32.30 -24.90
CA LEU A 22 2.23 -32.31 -23.84
C LEU A 22 2.85 -32.25 -22.43
N TYR A 23 3.90 -33.01 -22.15
CA TYR A 23 4.57 -33.00 -20.84
C TYR A 23 5.27 -31.67 -20.57
N MET A 24 5.90 -31.06 -21.58
CA MET A 24 6.49 -29.73 -21.45
C MET A 24 5.42 -28.68 -21.13
N LYS A 25 4.27 -28.73 -21.80
CA LYS A 25 3.14 -27.83 -21.50
C LYS A 25 2.61 -28.03 -20.08
N ILE A 26 2.48 -29.27 -19.60
CA ILE A 26 2.06 -29.58 -18.23
C ILE A 26 3.08 -29.05 -17.22
N LEU A 27 4.38 -29.26 -17.45
CA LEU A 27 5.44 -28.77 -16.56
C LEU A 27 5.42 -27.24 -16.46
N ILE A 28 5.35 -26.55 -17.61
CA ILE A 28 5.22 -25.10 -17.67
C ILE A 28 3.98 -24.64 -16.91
N GLY A 29 2.83 -25.30 -17.13
CA GLY A 29 1.58 -25.00 -16.42
C GLY A 29 1.71 -25.14 -14.90
N ILE A 30 2.33 -26.22 -14.43
CA ILE A 30 2.59 -26.44 -12.99
C ILE A 30 3.49 -25.32 -12.45
N VAL A 31 4.62 -25.03 -13.11
CA VAL A 31 5.54 -23.97 -12.67
C VAL A 31 4.80 -22.63 -12.59
N PHE A 32 3.96 -22.28 -13.57
CA PHE A 32 3.16 -21.06 -13.52
C PHE A 32 2.19 -21.06 -12.35
N VAL A 33 1.39 -22.11 -12.17
CA VAL A 33 0.37 -22.21 -11.11
C VAL A 33 0.99 -22.08 -9.72
N PHE A 34 2.13 -22.74 -9.47
CA PHE A 34 2.83 -22.66 -8.19
C PHE A 34 3.48 -21.29 -7.93
N ASN A 35 3.66 -20.46 -8.95
CA ASN A 35 4.22 -19.11 -8.84
C ASN A 35 3.18 -17.99 -8.85
N ILE A 36 1.90 -18.28 -9.15
CA ILE A 36 0.80 -17.30 -9.09
C ILE A 36 0.82 -16.45 -7.81
N PRO A 37 1.03 -17.01 -6.60
CA PRO A 37 1.03 -16.21 -5.37
C PRO A 37 2.14 -15.15 -5.33
N ALA A 38 3.36 -15.54 -5.71
CA ALA A 38 4.50 -14.62 -5.79
C ALA A 38 4.25 -13.53 -6.84
N ILE A 39 3.70 -13.91 -8.00
CA ILE A 39 3.29 -12.97 -9.06
C ILE A 39 2.24 -11.99 -8.54
N CYS A 40 1.23 -12.43 -7.79
CA CYS A 40 0.21 -11.56 -7.21
C CYS A 40 0.81 -10.53 -6.24
N ILE A 41 1.76 -10.94 -5.39
CA ILE A 41 2.45 -10.04 -4.46
C ILE A 41 3.32 -9.03 -5.22
N LEU A 42 4.05 -9.48 -6.25
CA LEU A 42 4.83 -8.61 -7.13
C LEU A 42 3.95 -7.57 -7.83
N ILE A 43 2.84 -7.99 -8.41
CA ILE A 43 1.86 -7.08 -9.03
C ILE A 43 1.35 -6.07 -8.00
N ASN A 44 0.99 -6.51 -6.79
CA ASN A 44 0.54 -5.58 -5.75
C ASN A 44 1.64 -4.57 -5.36
N TYR A 45 2.89 -5.00 -5.28
CA TYR A 45 4.02 -4.11 -5.01
C TYR A 45 4.09 -3.01 -6.08
N TYR A 46 4.14 -3.38 -7.36
CA TYR A 46 4.26 -2.40 -8.46
C TYR A 46 3.06 -1.45 -8.58
N ILE A 47 1.86 -1.88 -8.18
CA ILE A 47 0.66 -1.04 -8.27
C ILE A 47 0.52 -0.14 -7.02
N GLN A 48 0.84 -0.65 -5.82
CA GLN A 48 0.45 -0.01 -4.57
C GLN A 48 1.61 0.39 -3.65
N ASN A 49 2.69 -0.38 -3.63
CA ASN A 49 3.79 -0.20 -2.66
C ASN A 49 5.04 0.47 -3.24
N LYS A 50 5.29 0.39 -4.55
CA LYS A 50 6.54 0.90 -5.17
C LYS A 50 6.83 2.38 -4.88
N ASP A 51 5.78 3.20 -4.74
CA ASP A 51 5.88 4.64 -4.49
C ASP A 51 5.65 4.97 -2.99
N ILE A 52 5.76 3.97 -2.12
CA ILE A 52 5.66 4.11 -0.66
C ILE A 52 7.08 4.11 -0.09
N THR A 53 7.32 5.03 0.84
CA THR A 53 8.46 5.00 1.75
C THR A 53 7.93 4.78 3.17
N LEU A 54 8.57 3.87 3.89
CA LEU A 54 8.17 3.45 5.23
C LEU A 54 9.35 3.64 6.17
N GLU A 55 9.13 4.40 7.24
CA GLU A 55 10.07 4.56 8.34
C GLU A 55 9.38 4.02 9.60
N ILE A 56 10.07 3.13 10.32
CA ILE A 56 9.59 2.55 11.57
C ILE A 56 10.66 2.80 12.62
N ASP A 57 10.30 3.51 13.68
CA ASP A 57 11.17 3.67 14.84
C ASP A 57 10.44 3.13 16.07
N THR A 58 10.95 2.01 16.58
CA THR A 58 10.38 1.32 17.74
C THR A 58 10.84 1.92 19.07
N GLN A 59 11.89 2.76 19.07
CA GLN A 59 12.37 3.44 20.28
C GLN A 59 11.56 4.71 20.54
N THR A 60 11.24 5.46 19.48
CA THR A 60 10.46 6.70 19.55
C THR A 60 8.96 6.50 19.25
N ASP A 61 8.53 5.25 19.10
CA ASP A 61 7.14 4.81 19.00
C ASP A 61 6.36 5.34 17.78
N PHE A 62 7.03 5.56 16.64
CA PHE A 62 6.36 6.08 15.43
C PHE A 62 6.52 5.19 14.20
N ILE A 63 5.49 5.26 13.35
CA ILE A 63 5.49 4.75 11.99
C ILE A 63 5.14 5.89 11.05
N LYS A 64 6.00 6.14 10.07
CA LYS A 64 5.79 7.15 9.04
C LYS A 64 5.67 6.49 7.69
N ILE A 65 4.56 6.79 7.01
CA ILE A 65 4.23 6.26 5.69
C ILE A 65 4.07 7.43 4.74
N ASN A 66 4.96 7.51 3.74
CA ASN A 66 4.84 8.50 2.67
C ASN A 66 4.50 7.80 1.36
N LYS A 67 3.38 8.19 0.75
CA LYS A 67 2.93 7.68 -0.55
C LYS A 67 2.75 8.85 -1.51
N LYS A 68 3.53 8.88 -2.60
CA LYS A 68 3.44 9.92 -3.65
C LYS A 68 3.49 11.35 -3.08
N GLY A 69 4.41 11.60 -2.15
CA GLY A 69 4.61 12.91 -1.52
C GLY A 69 3.63 13.24 -0.38
N LYS A 70 2.69 12.35 -0.06
CA LYS A 70 1.78 12.51 1.07
C LYS A 70 2.28 11.68 2.25
N THR A 71 2.72 12.36 3.30
CA THR A 71 3.21 11.74 4.53
C THR A 71 2.09 11.66 5.56
N LYS A 72 1.92 10.47 6.16
CA LYS A 72 1.13 10.26 7.36
C LYS A 72 2.02 9.68 8.46
N ASN A 73 1.89 10.21 9.66
CA ASN A 73 2.60 9.76 10.85
C ASN A 73 1.59 9.10 11.80
N TYR A 74 1.99 7.98 12.36
CA TYR A 74 1.21 7.18 13.30
C TYR A 74 2.06 6.86 14.52
N LYS A 75 1.42 6.69 15.67
CA LYS A 75 2.09 6.04 16.81
C LYS A 75 1.91 4.52 16.71
N ILE A 76 2.85 3.75 17.25
CA ILE A 76 2.69 2.29 17.31
C ILE A 76 1.48 1.93 18.20
N SER A 77 1.18 2.75 19.21
CA SER A 77 -0.04 2.62 20.02
C SER A 77 -1.34 2.71 19.20
N ASP A 78 -1.31 3.39 18.05
CA ASP A 78 -2.48 3.60 17.20
C ASP A 78 -2.75 2.38 16.30
N ILE A 79 -1.94 1.33 16.40
CA ILE A 79 -2.12 0.10 15.62
C ILE A 79 -3.23 -0.73 16.25
N GLU A 80 -4.35 -0.84 15.53
CA GLU A 80 -5.47 -1.70 15.90
C GLU A 80 -5.15 -3.16 15.59
N THR A 81 -4.63 -3.44 14.39
CA THR A 81 -4.23 -4.80 14.00
C THR A 81 -2.94 -4.79 13.20
N SER A 82 -2.03 -5.70 13.56
CA SER A 82 -0.81 -5.99 12.80
C SER A 82 -0.74 -7.48 12.52
N ILE A 83 -0.78 -7.87 11.24
CA ILE A 83 -0.79 -9.28 10.83
C ILE A 83 0.19 -9.49 9.68
N TYR A 84 1.18 -10.36 9.88
CA TYR A 84 2.04 -10.83 8.79
C TYR A 84 1.41 -12.05 8.13
N ASN A 85 1.10 -11.92 6.84
CA ASN A 85 0.57 -12.99 6.02
C ASN A 85 1.71 -13.57 5.18
N ILE A 86 2.19 -14.75 5.56
CA ILE A 86 3.42 -15.37 5.05
C ILE A 86 3.14 -16.77 4.51
N GLY A 87 4.01 -17.27 3.63
CA GLY A 87 3.89 -18.62 3.09
C GLY A 87 4.01 -19.70 4.18
N ILE A 88 3.23 -20.78 4.09
CA ILE A 88 3.33 -21.92 5.04
C ILE A 88 4.69 -22.63 4.99
N TYR A 89 5.35 -22.55 3.84
CA TYR A 89 6.65 -23.17 3.57
C TYR A 89 7.81 -22.25 3.94
N TYR A 90 7.52 -21.05 4.46
CA TYR A 90 8.53 -20.12 4.92
C TYR A 90 9.21 -20.65 6.17
N LYS A 91 10.55 -20.60 6.15
CA LYS A 91 11.41 -21.02 7.25
C LYS A 91 11.81 -19.76 8.02
N ASN A 92 11.05 -19.41 9.05
CA ASN A 92 11.37 -18.28 9.93
C ASN A 92 11.94 -18.73 11.27
N ALA A 93 12.51 -17.77 12.00
CA ALA A 93 12.98 -17.96 13.37
C ALA A 93 11.85 -18.30 14.38
N ILE A 94 10.57 -18.28 13.96
CA ILE A 94 9.39 -18.36 14.83
C ILE A 94 8.68 -19.73 14.71
N ASP A 95 8.59 -20.28 13.50
CA ASP A 95 8.02 -21.59 13.16
C ASP A 95 9.14 -22.44 12.53
N ASN A 96 10.01 -22.98 13.38
CA ASN A 96 11.13 -23.83 12.97
C ASN A 96 10.68 -25.28 12.70
N ASN A 97 9.67 -25.46 11.85
CA ASN A 97 9.05 -26.76 11.60
C ASN A 97 9.74 -27.55 10.47
N SER A 98 11.00 -27.22 10.17
CA SER A 98 11.86 -27.90 9.18
C SER A 98 11.22 -28.16 7.80
N ARG A 99 10.27 -27.30 7.40
CA ARG A 99 9.59 -27.42 6.11
C ARG A 99 10.54 -27.03 4.98
N TRP A 100 10.37 -27.65 3.81
CA TRP A 100 11.13 -27.26 2.62
C TRP A 100 10.68 -25.89 2.15
N SER A 101 11.62 -24.95 2.08
CA SER A 101 11.37 -23.64 1.49
C SER A 101 11.05 -23.80 0.02
N THR A 102 10.00 -23.13 -0.43
CA THR A 102 9.62 -23.02 -1.84
C THR A 102 9.98 -21.63 -2.35
N ILE A 103 10.14 -21.47 -3.66
CA ILE A 103 10.44 -20.18 -4.30
C ILE A 103 9.43 -19.05 -3.97
N HIS A 104 8.19 -19.40 -3.61
CA HIS A 104 7.16 -18.43 -3.19
C HIS A 104 7.10 -18.24 -1.67
N SER A 105 7.94 -18.92 -0.90
CA SER A 105 8.00 -18.81 0.56
C SER A 105 8.50 -17.45 1.02
N ASP A 106 9.34 -16.81 0.21
CA ASP A 106 9.93 -15.49 0.50
C ASP A 106 9.01 -14.34 0.09
N PHE A 107 7.73 -14.61 -0.20
CA PHE A 107 6.74 -13.60 -0.50
C PHE A 107 5.68 -13.55 0.58
N GLY A 108 5.41 -12.35 1.06
CA GLY A 108 4.38 -12.10 2.07
C GLY A 108 3.90 -10.67 2.04
N TYR A 109 2.86 -10.39 2.82
CA TYR A 109 2.42 -9.02 3.04
C TYR A 109 2.05 -8.77 4.51
N TRP A 110 2.38 -7.57 4.97
CA TRP A 110 1.95 -7.03 6.23
C TRP A 110 0.62 -6.31 6.06
N ASP A 111 -0.37 -6.80 6.78
CA ASP A 111 -1.68 -6.20 6.94
C ASP A 111 -1.68 -5.36 8.22
N LEU A 112 -1.61 -4.05 8.03
CA LEU A 112 -1.48 -3.06 9.09
C LEU A 112 -2.72 -2.18 9.12
N LYS A 113 -3.45 -2.16 10.23
CA LYS A 113 -4.63 -1.33 10.45
C LYS A 113 -4.43 -0.45 11.66
N PHE A 114 -4.76 0.82 11.53
CA PHE A 114 -4.73 1.82 12.58
C PHE A 114 -6.14 2.09 13.12
N VAL A 115 -6.22 2.58 14.36
CA VAL A 115 -7.47 2.90 15.07
C VAL A 115 -8.31 3.95 14.33
N ASN A 116 -7.67 4.85 13.58
CA ASN A 116 -8.35 5.84 12.74
C ASN A 116 -9.00 5.23 11.47
N GLY A 117 -8.89 3.91 11.28
CA GLY A 117 -9.42 3.16 10.14
C GLY A 117 -8.49 3.07 8.94
N ASP A 118 -7.33 3.73 8.95
CA ASP A 118 -6.33 3.58 7.89
C ASP A 118 -5.80 2.13 7.87
N ARG A 119 -5.75 1.52 6.68
CA ARG A 119 -5.25 0.15 6.49
C ARG A 119 -4.30 0.08 5.31
N TYR A 120 -3.21 -0.63 5.50
CA TYR A 120 -2.15 -0.82 4.52
C TYR A 120 -1.87 -2.31 4.31
N TYR A 121 -1.68 -2.68 3.05
CA TYR A 121 -1.14 -3.97 2.66
C TYR A 121 0.25 -3.74 2.08
N LEU A 122 1.27 -4.00 2.89
CA LEU A 122 2.67 -3.72 2.57
C LEU A 122 3.36 -5.03 2.23
N SER A 123 3.80 -5.22 1.00
CA SER A 123 4.58 -6.39 0.62
C SER A 123 5.92 -6.43 1.36
N ASN A 124 6.49 -7.61 1.57
CA ASN A 124 7.84 -7.76 2.12
C ASN A 124 8.95 -7.17 1.22
N LEU A 125 8.64 -6.88 -0.04
CA LEU A 125 9.54 -6.15 -0.96
C LEU A 125 9.71 -4.66 -0.58
N LEU A 126 8.80 -4.10 0.23
CA LEU A 126 8.91 -2.73 0.74
C LEU A 126 9.73 -2.69 2.02
N VAL A 127 9.52 -3.66 2.91
CA VAL A 127 10.21 -3.79 4.19
C VAL A 127 10.31 -5.28 4.50
N ASP A 128 11.52 -5.75 4.80
CA ASP A 128 11.72 -7.16 5.13
C ASP A 128 11.24 -7.43 6.56
N PHE A 129 10.06 -8.03 6.69
CA PHE A 129 9.51 -8.53 7.95
C PHE A 129 9.53 -10.06 8.04
N LEU A 130 10.16 -10.73 7.06
CA LEU A 130 10.19 -12.19 6.99
C LEU A 130 11.29 -12.72 7.92
N HIS A 131 12.48 -12.13 7.85
CA HIS A 131 13.68 -12.65 8.52
C HIS A 131 13.90 -12.09 9.93
N GLU A 132 13.12 -11.09 10.31
CA GLU A 132 13.28 -10.38 11.58
C GLU A 132 12.14 -10.69 12.55
N LYS A 133 12.38 -10.40 13.84
CA LYS A 133 11.29 -10.34 14.82
C LYS A 133 10.32 -9.24 14.38
N ALA A 134 9.03 -9.44 14.65
CA ALA A 134 8.04 -8.42 14.36
C ALA A 134 8.43 -7.05 14.91
N PHE A 135 8.37 -6.03 14.04
CA PHE A 135 8.60 -4.65 14.40
C PHE A 135 7.66 -4.19 15.53
N VAL A 136 6.43 -4.73 15.55
CA VAL A 136 5.40 -4.41 16.54
C VAL A 136 5.13 -5.63 17.41
N LYS A 137 5.25 -5.49 18.73
CA LYS A 137 5.15 -6.59 19.71
C LYS A 137 3.87 -7.43 19.61
N LYS A 138 2.73 -6.84 19.23
CA LYS A 138 1.42 -7.51 19.13
C LYS A 138 1.11 -8.06 17.74
N THR A 139 2.11 -8.19 16.87
CA THR A 139 1.91 -8.70 15.50
C THR A 139 1.57 -10.18 15.52
N LYS A 140 0.50 -10.55 14.80
CA LYS A 140 0.09 -11.94 14.60
C LYS A 140 0.70 -12.49 13.31
N TYR A 141 1.05 -13.77 13.32
CA TYR A 141 1.53 -14.47 12.14
C TYR A 141 0.41 -15.34 11.57
N ARG A 142 0.14 -15.20 10.27
CA ARG A 142 -0.81 -16.03 9.55
C ARG A 142 -0.10 -16.72 8.40
N PHE A 143 0.16 -18.00 8.60
CA PHE A 143 0.72 -18.87 7.58
C PHE A 143 -0.36 -19.25 6.57
N ARG A 144 -0.09 -19.02 5.28
CA ARG A 144 -1.01 -19.27 4.18
C ARG A 144 -0.31 -20.09 3.11
N LEU A 145 -1.04 -21.03 2.52
CA LEU A 145 -0.53 -21.75 1.36
C LEU A 145 -0.24 -20.76 0.24
N PHE A 146 -1.15 -19.80 0.07
CA PHE A 146 -1.04 -18.71 -0.89
C PHE A 146 -1.28 -17.37 -0.17
N PRO A 147 -0.24 -16.56 0.06
CA PRO A 147 -0.42 -15.20 0.56
C PRO A 147 -1.00 -14.34 -0.56
N TYR A 148 -2.30 -14.10 -0.51
CA TYR A 148 -2.99 -13.17 -1.40
C TYR A 148 -3.72 -12.10 -0.60
N ILE A 149 -3.79 -10.89 -1.16
CA ILE A 149 -4.49 -9.77 -0.57
C ILE A 149 -5.94 -9.83 -1.02
N ASP A 150 -6.83 -10.29 -0.14
CA ASP A 150 -8.26 -10.22 -0.37
C ASP A 150 -8.78 -8.79 -0.16
N LYS A 151 -9.05 -8.09 -1.26
CA LYS A 151 -9.68 -6.76 -1.26
C LYS A 151 -11.20 -6.81 -1.38
N LEU A 152 -11.77 -7.98 -1.72
CA LEU A 152 -13.21 -8.17 -1.90
C LEU A 152 -13.93 -8.37 -0.57
N ASN A 153 -13.19 -8.75 0.48
CA ASN A 153 -13.67 -8.72 1.84
C ASN A 153 -13.87 -7.28 2.32
N LYS A 154 -15.04 -6.70 1.99
CA LYS A 154 -15.47 -5.35 2.38
C LYS A 154 -15.44 -5.07 3.89
N LYS A 155 -15.20 -6.09 4.74
CA LYS A 155 -15.04 -5.90 6.19
C LYS A 155 -13.73 -5.25 6.62
N ALA A 156 -12.70 -5.15 5.78
CA ALA A 156 -11.55 -4.30 6.10
C ALA A 156 -10.70 -4.07 4.84
N GLY A 157 -10.21 -2.85 4.65
CA GLY A 157 -9.43 -2.46 3.47
C GLY A 157 -10.23 -1.48 2.63
N ILE A 158 -10.17 -0.21 3.03
CA ILE A 158 -10.75 0.87 2.24
C ILE A 158 -9.96 0.93 0.93
N GLU A 159 -10.63 0.74 -0.21
CA GLU A 159 -10.25 1.41 -1.45
C GLU A 159 -10.06 2.87 -1.10
N PHE A 160 -8.91 3.47 -1.40
CA PHE A 160 -8.73 4.92 -1.26
C PHE A 160 -9.93 5.64 -1.90
N LYS A 161 -10.96 5.96 -1.11
CA LYS A 161 -11.92 6.97 -1.51
C LYS A 161 -11.04 8.17 -1.71
N LYS A 162 -11.04 8.70 -2.94
CA LYS A 162 -10.58 10.07 -3.17
C LYS A 162 -11.18 10.85 -2.00
N ILE A 163 -10.32 11.37 -1.12
CA ILE A 163 -10.74 12.45 -0.25
C ILE A 163 -11.39 13.41 -1.24
N GLN A 164 -12.69 13.64 -1.12
CA GLN A 164 -13.23 14.87 -1.63
C GLN A 164 -12.42 15.91 -0.88
N ILE A 165 -11.32 16.36 -1.50
CA ILE A 165 -10.87 17.72 -1.34
C ILE A 165 -12.19 18.45 -1.52
N GLN A 166 -12.73 19.05 -0.45
CA GLN A 166 -13.75 20.07 -0.68
C GLN A 166 -13.06 20.98 -1.68
N GLU A 167 -13.49 20.91 -2.95
CA GLU A 167 -12.97 21.81 -3.94
C GLU A 167 -13.20 23.18 -3.33
N LYS A 168 -12.11 23.91 -3.10
CA LYS A 168 -12.19 25.23 -2.48
C LYS A 168 -13.34 25.96 -3.14
N THR A 169 -14.28 26.43 -2.34
CA THR A 169 -15.42 27.16 -2.89
C THR A 169 -14.89 28.32 -3.71
N ARG A 170 -15.65 28.80 -4.71
CA ARG A 170 -15.19 29.93 -5.53
C ARG A 170 -14.78 31.13 -4.65
N VAL A 171 -15.50 31.34 -3.54
CA VAL A 171 -15.18 32.32 -2.50
C VAL A 171 -13.79 32.08 -1.90
N GLU A 172 -13.48 30.87 -1.42
CA GLU A 172 -12.16 30.53 -0.85
C GLU A 172 -11.01 30.72 -1.84
N LYS A 173 -11.22 30.41 -3.13
CA LYS A 173 -10.22 30.66 -4.18
C LYS A 173 -9.97 32.16 -4.38
N PHE A 174 -11.03 32.98 -4.37
CA PHE A 174 -10.88 34.44 -4.42
C PHE A 174 -10.27 35.01 -3.15
N VAL A 175 -10.59 34.48 -1.97
CA VAL A 175 -9.99 34.91 -0.69
C VAL A 175 -8.47 34.73 -0.74
N GLU A 176 -7.97 33.58 -1.21
CA GLU A 176 -6.53 33.35 -1.38
C GLU A 176 -5.91 34.30 -2.40
N GLN A 177 -6.55 34.48 -3.57
CA GLN A 177 -6.06 35.41 -4.59
C GLN A 177 -5.96 36.85 -4.04
N TYR A 178 -6.89 37.24 -3.17
CA TYR A 178 -7.05 38.59 -2.65
C TYR A 178 -6.21 38.90 -1.41
N GLN A 179 -5.57 37.90 -0.79
CA GLN A 179 -4.60 38.14 0.29
C GLN A 179 -3.46 39.07 -0.14
N SER A 180 -3.04 38.98 -1.41
CA SER A 180 -2.00 39.81 -2.03
C SER A 180 -2.45 41.22 -2.42
N LYS A 181 -3.76 41.50 -2.43
CA LYS A 181 -4.30 42.81 -2.82
C LYS A 181 -4.26 43.80 -1.66
N ASN A 182 -4.10 45.07 -2.00
CA ASN A 182 -4.18 46.18 -1.04
C ASN A 182 -5.65 46.65 -0.84
N GLU A 183 -5.91 47.44 0.19
CA GLU A 183 -7.27 47.88 0.53
C GLU A 183 -7.96 48.68 -0.58
N ARG A 184 -7.21 49.51 -1.32
CA ARG A 184 -7.78 50.29 -2.44
C ARG A 184 -8.32 49.37 -3.54
N GLN A 185 -7.56 48.32 -3.87
CA GLN A 185 -7.96 47.32 -4.85
C GLN A 185 -9.14 46.46 -4.38
N LEU A 186 -9.24 46.18 -3.07
CA LEU A 186 -10.39 45.46 -2.51
C LEU A 186 -11.65 46.33 -2.54
N ARG A 187 -11.54 47.62 -2.20
CA ARG A 187 -12.66 48.58 -2.26
C ARG A 187 -13.16 48.80 -3.69
N GLU A 188 -12.26 48.86 -4.68
CA GLU A 188 -12.64 48.97 -6.09
C GLU A 188 -13.53 47.79 -6.55
N ILE A 189 -13.26 46.58 -6.07
CA ILE A 189 -14.09 45.39 -6.33
C ILE A 189 -15.48 45.53 -5.66
N LEU A 190 -15.54 46.13 -4.48
CA LEU A 190 -16.79 46.40 -3.76
C LEU A 190 -17.58 47.59 -4.32
N ASP A 191 -16.93 48.54 -4.97
CA ASP A 191 -17.61 49.68 -5.61
C ASP A 191 -18.18 49.27 -6.98
N ASN A 192 -17.49 48.35 -7.68
CA ASN A 192 -17.89 47.83 -8.99
C ASN A 192 -18.58 46.46 -8.94
N LYS A 193 -19.40 46.18 -7.91
CA LYS A 193 -19.99 44.84 -7.65
C LYS A 193 -20.67 44.20 -8.88
N LYS A 194 -21.27 45.01 -9.76
CA LYS A 194 -21.98 44.55 -10.98
C LYS A 194 -21.05 43.91 -12.03
N SER A 195 -19.76 44.25 -12.02
CA SER A 195 -18.77 43.76 -12.99
C SER A 195 -18.05 42.50 -12.51
N TYR A 196 -18.29 42.05 -11.27
CA TYR A 196 -17.60 40.93 -10.64
C TYR A 196 -18.57 39.80 -10.27
N GLN A 197 -18.04 38.59 -10.17
CA GLN A 197 -18.80 37.44 -9.66
C GLN A 197 -19.18 37.69 -8.20
N LYS A 198 -20.38 37.26 -7.79
CA LYS A 198 -20.90 37.45 -6.43
C LYS A 198 -19.92 36.91 -5.37
N GLU A 199 -19.31 35.77 -5.66
CA GLU A 199 -18.33 35.09 -4.80
C GLU A 199 -17.01 35.86 -4.68
N ALA A 200 -16.65 36.64 -5.70
CA ALA A 200 -15.48 37.51 -5.66
C ALA A 200 -15.74 38.76 -4.79
N VAL A 201 -16.97 39.31 -4.85
CA VAL A 201 -17.38 40.43 -3.99
C VAL A 201 -17.41 39.99 -2.52
N GLU A 202 -17.96 38.82 -2.23
CA GLU A 202 -18.00 38.22 -0.90
C GLU A 202 -16.58 37.95 -0.34
N ALA A 203 -15.68 37.44 -1.17
CA ALA A 203 -14.28 37.25 -0.79
C ALA A 203 -13.56 38.59 -0.47
N ALA A 204 -13.84 39.66 -1.22
CA ALA A 204 -13.26 40.98 -0.96
C ALA A 204 -13.75 41.58 0.37
N GLU A 205 -15.03 41.40 0.72
CA GLU A 205 -15.58 41.80 2.03
C GLU A 205 -14.90 41.05 3.19
N LEU A 206 -14.71 39.73 3.05
CA LEU A 206 -14.04 38.90 4.05
C LEU A 206 -12.58 39.30 4.27
N VAL A 207 -11.81 39.50 3.19
CA VAL A 207 -10.40 39.87 3.29
C VAL A 207 -10.22 41.28 3.86
N LEU A 208 -11.08 42.24 3.48
CA LEU A 208 -11.04 43.60 4.01
C LEU A 208 -11.39 43.63 5.51
N LYS A 209 -12.39 42.87 5.93
CA LYS A 209 -12.76 42.74 7.35
C LYS A 209 -11.61 42.19 8.18
N ASN A 210 -10.90 41.17 7.68
CA ASN A 210 -9.77 40.58 8.37
C ASN A 210 -8.54 41.52 8.45
N LYS A 211 -8.36 42.42 7.48
CA LYS A 211 -7.28 43.43 7.51
C LYS A 211 -7.56 44.57 8.49
N ASN A 212 -8.82 44.91 8.74
CA ASN A 212 -9.22 45.97 9.68
C ASN A 212 -9.27 45.53 11.16
N VAL A 213 -8.98 44.26 11.45
CA VAL A 213 -9.01 43.67 12.83
C VAL A 213 -7.58 43.43 13.36
N GLY A 214 -6.54 43.87 12.64
CA GLY A 214 -5.15 43.96 13.11
C GLY A 214 -4.72 45.41 13.29
#